data_AF-A0A1G8NC83-F1
#
_entry.id   AF-A0A1G8NC83-F1
#
_cell.length_a   1.000
_cell.length_b   1.000
_cell.length_c   1.000
_cell.angle_alpha   90.00
_cell.angle_beta   90.00
_cell.angle_gamma   90.00
#
_symmetry.space_group_name_H-M   'P 1'
#
loop_
_entity.id
_entity.type
_entity.pdbx_description
1 polymer ?
#
loop_
_entity_poly.entity_id
_entity_poly.type
_entity_poly.pdbx_seq_one_letter_code
_entity_poly.pdbx_strand_id
1 'polypeptide(L)'
;MKKNLISLLLLTGLALKADAQSETKDSANYVASAHAVILKKLLQERGFANKGVEMMLVDFPPRSRSAVHSHPCPTFGYLIPGEIVPVFEGKTYHYKAGDAF
;
A
#
# COMPACT_ATOMS: atom_id res chain seq x y z
N MET A 1 32.96 50.11 -11.80
CA MET A 1 32.07 50.88 -10.87
C MET A 1 30.68 50.27 -10.97
N LYS A 2 30.21 49.54 -9.94
CA LYS A 2 28.98 49.84 -9.16
C LYS A 2 27.91 50.57 -10.00
N LYS A 3 26.72 50.03 -10.22
CA LYS A 3 25.70 49.78 -9.18
C LYS A 3 24.67 48.74 -9.65
N ASN A 4 24.41 47.78 -8.78
CA ASN A 4 23.28 46.85 -8.85
C ASN A 4 21.99 47.62 -8.53
N LEU A 5 20.96 47.48 -9.35
CA LEU A 5 19.59 47.84 -8.99
C LEU A 5 18.83 46.54 -8.71
N ILE A 6 18.68 46.25 -7.43
CA ILE A 6 17.78 45.21 -6.90
C ILE A 6 16.40 45.85 -6.74
N SER A 7 15.35 45.06 -6.99
CA SER A 7 13.99 45.10 -6.41
C SER A 7 12.94 45.04 -7.52
N LEU A 8 11.87 44.24 -7.48
CA LEU A 8 11.33 43.32 -6.47
C LEU A 8 10.22 42.56 -7.22
N LEU A 9 10.44 41.31 -7.62
CA LEU A 9 9.36 40.51 -8.20
C LEU A 9 8.58 39.87 -7.06
N LEU A 10 7.37 40.40 -6.84
CA LEU A 10 6.40 39.95 -5.86
C LEU A 10 5.89 38.55 -6.26
N LEU A 11 6.47 37.50 -5.68
CA LEU A 11 5.98 36.12 -5.83
C LEU A 11 4.68 36.00 -5.02
N THR A 12 3.55 36.22 -5.68
CA THR A 12 2.23 35.93 -5.13
C THR A 12 2.07 34.42 -5.03
N GLY A 13 1.87 33.95 -3.79
CA GLY A 13 1.81 32.52 -3.47
C GLY A 13 0.67 31.81 -4.20
N LEU A 14 1.02 30.77 -4.95
CA LEU A 14 0.08 29.73 -5.35
C LEU A 14 -0.32 28.94 -4.10
N ALA A 15 -1.32 29.43 -3.37
CA ALA A 15 -2.06 28.60 -2.44
C ALA A 15 -3.04 27.74 -3.24
N LEU A 16 -2.52 26.68 -3.86
CA LEU A 16 -3.36 25.58 -4.31
C LEU A 16 -3.99 24.97 -3.06
N LYS A 17 -5.25 25.33 -2.78
CA LYS A 17 -6.10 24.54 -1.90
C LYS A 17 -6.29 23.20 -2.60
N ALA A 18 -5.44 22.24 -2.26
CA ALA A 18 -5.75 20.85 -2.47
C ALA A 18 -6.94 20.55 -1.55
N ASP A 19 -8.16 20.67 -2.08
CA ASP A 19 -9.30 20.01 -1.49
C ASP A 19 -8.96 18.51 -1.50
N ALA A 20 -8.51 18.01 -0.35
CA ALA A 20 -8.50 16.60 -0.08
C ALA A 20 -9.95 16.15 -0.24
N GLN A 21 -10.25 15.50 -1.36
CA GLN A 21 -11.48 14.73 -1.49
C GLN A 21 -11.44 13.70 -0.37
N SER A 22 -12.14 14.01 0.73
CA SER A 22 -12.57 12.99 1.67
C SER A 22 -13.33 11.99 0.83
N GLU A 23 -12.73 10.82 0.57
CA GLU A 23 -13.51 9.65 0.18
C GLU A 23 -14.69 9.61 1.15
N THR A 24 -15.89 9.69 0.62
CA THR A 24 -17.10 9.43 1.38
C THR A 24 -16.86 8.13 2.10
N LYS A 25 -16.86 8.17 3.44
CA LYS A 25 -16.88 6.98 4.28
C LYS A 25 -18.16 6.24 3.94
N ASP A 26 -18.08 5.42 2.91
CA ASP A 26 -19.06 4.40 2.65
C ASP A 26 -18.99 3.50 3.88
N SER A 27 -19.92 3.71 4.80
CA SER A 27 -20.07 2.93 6.02
C SER A 27 -20.67 1.56 5.70
N ALA A 28 -20.17 0.95 4.63
CA ALA A 28 -20.39 -0.46 4.37
C ALA A 28 -19.75 -1.21 5.55
N ASN A 29 -20.57 -2.00 6.24
CA ASN A 29 -20.11 -2.93 7.26
C ASN A 29 -19.29 -4.03 6.57
N TYR A 30 -18.02 -3.76 6.33
CA TYR A 30 -17.08 -4.76 5.82
C TYR A 30 -16.86 -5.81 6.88
N VAL A 31 -16.89 -7.08 6.47
CA VAL A 31 -16.49 -8.18 7.34
C VAL A 31 -14.98 -8.04 7.59
N ALA A 32 -14.52 -8.21 8.83
CA ALA A 32 -13.09 -8.17 9.14
C ALA A 32 -12.38 -9.37 8.49
N SER A 33 -11.22 -9.13 7.90
CA SER A 33 -10.34 -10.22 7.48
C SER A 33 -9.65 -10.85 8.70
N ALA A 34 -9.28 -12.12 8.57
CA ALA A 34 -8.48 -12.83 9.56
C ALA A 34 -7.12 -13.21 8.96
N HIS A 35 -6.11 -13.38 9.80
CA HIS A 35 -4.82 -13.88 9.36
C HIS A 35 -4.14 -14.73 10.42
N ALA A 36 -3.26 -15.61 9.97
CA ALA A 36 -2.39 -16.42 10.82
C ALA A 36 -0.98 -16.49 10.21
N VAL A 37 0.05 -16.33 11.05
CA VAL A 37 1.43 -16.59 10.66
C VAL A 37 1.67 -18.10 10.65
N ILE A 38 1.99 -18.65 9.48
CA ILE A 38 2.20 -20.09 9.28
C ILE A 38 3.67 -20.48 9.17
N LEU A 39 4.55 -19.51 8.92
CA LEU A 39 6.01 -19.70 8.95
C LEU A 39 6.69 -18.41 9.40
N LYS A 40 7.70 -18.55 10.26
CA LYS A 40 8.64 -17.47 10.57
C LYS A 40 10.04 -18.05 10.62
N LYS A 41 10.93 -17.57 9.75
CA LYS A 41 12.29 -18.12 9.62
C LYS A 41 13.32 -17.00 9.46
N LEU A 42 14.39 -17.07 10.25
CA LEU A 42 15.61 -16.30 10.00
C LEU A 42 16.42 -17.01 8.92
N LEU A 43 16.83 -16.25 7.90
CA LEU A 43 17.67 -16.73 6.82
C LEU A 43 19.14 -16.62 7.24
N GLN A 44 19.88 -17.71 7.04
CA GLN A 44 21.31 -17.83 7.36
C GLN A 44 22.16 -18.09 6.11
N GLU A 45 21.51 -18.15 4.94
CA GLU A 45 22.12 -18.41 3.66
C GLU A 45 22.94 -17.20 3.19
N ARG A 46 24.01 -17.45 2.42
CA ARG A 46 24.87 -16.40 1.86
C ARG A 46 24.02 -15.43 1.04
N GLY A 47 24.10 -14.13 1.36
CA GLY A 47 23.31 -13.07 0.72
C GLY A 47 22.03 -12.67 1.48
N PHE A 48 21.61 -13.46 2.48
CA PHE A 48 20.42 -13.19 3.29
C PHE A 48 20.71 -13.06 4.79
N ALA A 49 21.98 -12.88 5.18
CA ALA A 49 22.37 -12.76 6.58
C ALA A 49 21.54 -11.68 7.29
N ASN A 50 20.96 -12.05 8.44
CA ASN A 50 20.08 -11.21 9.26
C ASN A 50 18.78 -10.76 8.55
N LYS A 51 18.35 -11.46 7.51
CA LYS A 51 17.02 -11.29 6.90
C LYS A 51 16.07 -12.36 7.41
N GLY A 52 14.80 -12.01 7.54
CA GLY A 52 13.75 -12.94 7.92
C GLY A 52 12.73 -13.07 6.81
N VAL A 53 12.05 -14.22 6.78
CA VAL A 53 10.82 -14.40 6.03
C VAL A 53 9.70 -14.75 7.01
N GLU A 54 8.54 -14.17 6.77
CA GLU A 54 7.29 -14.50 7.46
C GLU A 54 6.26 -14.84 6.39
N MET A 55 5.54 -15.94 6.58
CA MET A 55 4.45 -16.36 5.70
C MET A 55 3.15 -16.31 6.47
N MET A 56 2.15 -15.70 5.88
CA MET A 56 0.81 -15.56 6.46
C MET A 56 -0.22 -16.21 5.55
N LEU A 57 -1.22 -16.83 6.16
CA LEU A 57 -2.50 -17.11 5.51
C LEU A 57 -3.45 -15.98 5.88
N VAL A 58 -4.10 -15.37 4.89
CA VAL A 58 -5.05 -14.27 5.10
C VAL A 58 -6.38 -14.63 4.46
N ASP A 59 -7.42 -14.66 5.28
CA ASP A 59 -8.78 -14.93 4.84
C ASP A 59 -9.55 -13.62 4.69
N PHE A 60 -10.02 -13.37 3.48
CA PHE A 60 -10.93 -12.28 3.15
C PHE A 60 -12.33 -12.87 2.88
N PRO A 61 -13.26 -12.83 3.85
CA PRO A 61 -14.64 -13.20 3.59
C PRO A 61 -15.27 -12.35 2.48
N PRO A 62 -16.34 -12.81 1.81
CA PRO A 62 -17.03 -12.00 0.83
C PRO A 62 -17.41 -10.63 1.40
N ARG A 63 -17.16 -9.57 0.62
CA ARG A 63 -17.38 -8.17 1.03
C ARG A 63 -16.53 -7.71 2.23
N SER A 64 -15.37 -8.33 2.45
CA SER A 64 -14.33 -7.78 3.33
C SER A 64 -13.37 -6.87 2.56
N ARG A 65 -12.68 -5.99 3.28
CA ARG A 65 -11.64 -5.10 2.73
C ARG A 65 -10.59 -4.83 3.81
N SER A 66 -9.32 -4.77 3.44
CA SER A 66 -8.26 -4.26 4.31
C SER A 66 -8.19 -2.74 4.25
N ALA A 67 -7.81 -2.10 5.37
CA ALA A 67 -7.46 -0.69 5.36
C ALA A 67 -6.31 -0.41 4.37
N VAL A 68 -6.23 0.81 3.84
CA VAL A 68 -5.12 1.25 3.00
C VAL A 68 -3.85 1.32 3.85
N HIS A 69 -2.77 0.69 3.40
CA HIS A 69 -1.47 0.67 4.08
C HIS A 69 -0.32 0.40 3.09
N SER A 70 0.92 0.49 3.58
CA SER A 70 2.14 0.13 2.84
C SER A 70 3.04 -0.75 3.70
N HIS A 71 3.93 -1.51 3.05
CA HIS A 71 4.89 -2.38 3.71
C HIS A 71 6.30 -1.79 3.62
N PRO A 72 7.10 -1.85 4.71
CA PRO A 72 8.51 -1.46 4.69
C PRO A 72 9.44 -2.55 4.12
N CYS A 73 8.86 -3.61 3.55
CA CYS A 73 9.56 -4.76 2.99
C CYS A 73 8.82 -5.31 1.75
N PRO A 74 9.51 -6.04 0.86
CA PRO A 74 8.86 -6.77 -0.21
C PRO A 74 7.83 -7.75 0.34
N THR A 75 6.63 -7.75 -0.24
CA THR A 75 5.53 -8.64 0.10
C THR A 75 5.06 -9.29 -1.19
N PHE A 76 4.82 -10.60 -1.14
CA PHE A 76 4.36 -11.38 -2.28
C PHE A 76 3.07 -12.09 -1.88
N GLY A 77 2.10 -12.11 -2.76
CA GLY A 77 0.83 -12.79 -2.59
C GLY A 77 0.66 -13.95 -3.55
N TYR A 78 -0.07 -14.97 -3.11
CA TYR A 78 -0.55 -16.05 -3.97
C TYR A 78 -1.99 -16.38 -3.58
N LEU A 79 -2.91 -16.35 -4.54
CA LEU A 79 -4.31 -16.60 -4.25
C LEU A 79 -4.61 -18.11 -4.31
N ILE A 80 -5.05 -18.69 -3.19
CA ILE A 80 -5.27 -20.15 -3.07
C ILE A 80 -6.67 -20.50 -3.62
N PRO A 81 -7.80 -20.16 -2.96
CA PRO A 81 -9.10 -20.12 -3.62
C PRO A 81 -9.69 -18.70 -3.68
N GLY A 82 -10.69 -18.52 -4.53
CA GLY A 82 -11.48 -17.29 -4.62
C GLY A 82 -10.94 -16.27 -5.61
N GLU A 83 -11.41 -15.03 -5.46
CA GLU A 83 -11.09 -13.88 -6.31
C GLU A 83 -10.93 -12.64 -5.43
N ILE A 84 -9.99 -11.76 -5.77
CA ILE A 84 -9.78 -10.48 -5.09
C ILE A 84 -9.61 -9.35 -6.10
N VAL A 85 -9.96 -8.14 -5.68
CA VAL A 85 -9.81 -6.91 -6.47
C VAL A 85 -8.97 -5.92 -5.67
N PRO A 86 -7.63 -6.08 -5.64
CA PRO A 86 -6.76 -5.16 -4.92
C PRO A 86 -6.56 -3.85 -5.69
N VAL A 87 -6.23 -2.82 -4.94
CA VAL A 87 -5.77 -1.54 -5.47
C VAL A 87 -4.33 -1.33 -5.04
N PHE A 88 -3.40 -1.39 -5.99
CA PHE A 88 -1.99 -1.12 -5.76
C PHE A 88 -1.61 0.18 -6.45
N GLU A 89 -1.07 1.13 -5.69
CA GLU A 89 -0.63 2.44 -6.20
C GLU A 89 -1.71 3.15 -7.05
N GLY A 90 -2.97 3.04 -6.63
CA GLY A 90 -4.13 3.64 -7.32
C GLY A 90 -4.60 2.90 -8.57
N LYS A 91 -4.00 1.76 -8.92
CA LYS A 91 -4.45 0.90 -10.03
C LYS A 91 -5.19 -0.32 -9.50
N THR A 92 -6.32 -0.62 -10.12
CA THR A 92 -7.13 -1.80 -9.81
C THR A 92 -6.62 -3.00 -10.57
N TYR A 93 -6.49 -4.13 -9.88
CA TYR A 93 -6.16 -5.42 -10.46
C TYR A 93 -7.25 -6.43 -10.13
N HIS A 94 -7.33 -7.50 -10.92
CA HIS A 94 -8.26 -8.61 -10.70
C HIS A 94 -7.44 -9.89 -10.68
N TYR A 95 -7.43 -10.58 -9.54
CA TYR A 95 -6.71 -11.84 -9.36
C TYR A 95 -7.69 -12.95 -9.02
N LYS A 96 -7.39 -14.14 -9.52
CA LYS A 96 -8.09 -15.39 -9.25
C LYS A 96 -7.15 -16.44 -8.70
N ALA A 97 -7.71 -17.54 -8.21
CA ALA A 97 -6.96 -18.68 -7.73
C ALA A 97 -5.82 -19.06 -8.69
N GLY A 98 -4.62 -19.21 -8.15
CA GLY A 98 -3.40 -19.51 -8.89
C GLY A 98 -2.56 -18.30 -9.29
N ASP A 99 -3.09 -17.08 -9.20
CA ASP A 99 -2.34 -15.87 -9.52
C ASP A 99 -1.40 -15.47 -8.37
N ALA A 100 -0.26 -14.87 -8.74
CA ALA A 100 0.69 -14.26 -7.83
C ALA A 100 0.78 -12.75 -8.06
N PHE A 101 1.07 -11.99 -7.00
CA PHE A 101 1.23 -10.53 -7.05
C PHE A 101 2.30 -10.02 -6.08
#